data_AF-A0A937GQW5-F1
#
_entry.id   AF-A0A937GQW5-F1
#
_cell.length_a   1.000
_cell.length_b   1.000
_cell.length_c   1.000
_cell.angle_alpha   90.00
_cell.angle_beta   90.00
_cell.angle_gamma   90.00
#
_symmetry.space_group_name_H-M   'P 1'
#
loop_
_entity.id
_entity.type
_entity.pdbx_description
1 polymer ?
#
loop_
_entity_poly.entity_id
_entity_poly.type
_entity_poly.pdbx_seq_one_letter_code
_entity_poly.pdbx_strand_id
1 'polypeptide(L)' 'MAHPKRKISKTRRDKRRTHFKAVAPTIAKDSTTGEL' A
#
# COMPACT_ATOMS: atom_id res chain seq x y z
N MET A 1 21.79 -19.03 8.62
CA MET A 1 20.87 -18.00 8.12
C MET A 1 19.60 -18.02 8.95
N ALA A 2 18.99 -16.88 9.22
CA ALA A 2 17.73 -16.84 9.97
C ALA A 2 16.61 -17.40 9.08
N HIS A 3 16.02 -18.53 9.49
CA HIS A 3 14.87 -19.13 8.82
C HIS A 3 13.63 -19.06 9.72
N PRO A 4 12.45 -18.78 9.16
CA PRO A 4 11.23 -18.73 9.94
C PRO A 4 10.91 -20.12 10.51
N LYS A 5 10.86 -20.23 11.84
CA LYS A 5 10.54 -21.49 12.53
C LYS A 5 9.10 -21.96 12.30
N ARG A 6 8.17 -21.02 12.05
CA ARG A 6 6.74 -21.28 11.87
C ARG A 6 6.13 -20.32 10.84
N LYS A 7 5.02 -20.74 10.24
CA LYS A 7 4.16 -19.89 9.41
C LYS A 7 3.48 -18.81 10.24
N ILE A 8 3.44 -17.58 9.74
CA ILE A 8 2.72 -16.46 10.36
C ILE A 8 1.23 -16.62 10.07
N SER A 9 0.37 -16.39 11.08
CA SER A 9 -1.08 -16.47 10.91
C SER A 9 -1.60 -15.45 9.89
N LYS A 10 -2.75 -15.76 9.26
CA LYS A 10 -3.39 -14.87 8.27
C LYS A 10 -3.62 -13.48 8.88
N THR A 11 -4.19 -13.43 10.07
CA THR A 11 -4.43 -12.19 10.82
C THR A 11 -3.17 -11.36 11.05
N ARG A 12 -2.05 -11.99 11.45
CA ARG A 12 -0.78 -11.26 11.67
C ARG A 12 -0.16 -10.77 10.36
N ARG A 13 -0.25 -11.58 9.31
CA ARG A 13 0.23 -11.22 7.97
C ARG A 13 -0.54 -10.03 7.40
N ASP A 14 -1.85 -10.05 7.55
CA ASP A 14 -2.74 -9.04 6.97
C ASP A 14 -2.65 -7.73 7.77
N LYS A 15 -2.54 -7.80 9.12
CA LYS A 15 -2.19 -6.64 9.97
C LYS A 15 -0.84 -6.00 9.61
N ARG A 16 0.18 -6.79 9.26
CA ARG A 16 1.49 -6.25 8.85
C ARG A 16 1.43 -5.49 7.51
N ARG A 17 0.49 -5.86 6.63
CA ARG A 17 0.35 -5.29 5.28
C ARG A 17 -0.59 -4.09 5.20
N THR A 18 -1.07 -3.56 6.33
CA THR A 18 -1.99 -2.41 6.37
C THR A 18 -1.40 -1.15 5.72
N HIS A 19 -0.10 -0.93 5.88
CA HIS A 19 0.61 0.23 5.34
C HIS A 19 1.09 0.06 3.88
N PHE A 20 0.81 -1.08 3.24
CA PHE A 20 1.21 -1.32 1.84
C PHE A 20 0.30 -0.62 0.82
N LYS A 21 -0.76 0.06 1.27
CA LYS A 21 -1.71 0.70 0.37
C LYS A 21 -1.07 1.94 -0.27
N ALA A 22 -1.02 1.98 -1.61
CA ALA A 22 -0.67 3.18 -2.34
C ALA A 22 -1.75 4.24 -2.08
N VAL A 23 -1.32 5.42 -1.64
CA VAL A 23 -2.20 6.60 -1.59
C VAL A 23 -2.49 7.00 -3.03
N ALA A 24 -3.76 7.26 -3.35
CA ALA A 24 -4.11 7.76 -4.68
C ALA A 24 -3.36 9.09 -4.92
N PRO A 25 -2.75 9.27 -6.10
CA PRO A 25 -2.10 10.53 -6.40
C PRO A 25 -3.15 11.65 -6.37
N THR A 26 -2.79 12.80 -5.81
CA THR A 26 -3.61 14.01 -5.89
C THR A 26 -3.50 14.57 -7.31
N ILE A 27 -4.48 14.24 -8.14
CA ILE A 27 -4.56 14.78 -9.51
C ILE A 27 -5.34 16.09 -9.45
N ALA A 28 -4.68 17.20 -9.77
CA ALA A 28 -5.31 18.51 -9.92
C ALA A 28 -5.54 18.77 -11.41
N LYS A 29 -6.77 19.16 -11.77
CA LYS A 29 -7.08 19.56 -13.14
C LYS A 29 -6.46 20.92 -13.41
N ASP A 30 -5.77 21.07 -14.54
CA ASP A 30 -5.31 22.38 -14.98
C ASP A 30 -6.51 23.28 -15.31
N SER A 31 -6.54 24.49 -14.74
CA SER A 31 -7.57 25.49 -14.95
C SER A 31 -7.61 26.06 -16.37
N THR A 32 -6.52 25.92 -17.11
CA THR A 32 -6.27 26.63 -18.37
C THR A 32 -6.41 25.73 -19.59
N THR A 33 -5.90 24.50 -19.50
CA THR A 33 -5.94 23.52 -20.61
C THR A 33 -6.84 22.31 -20.34
N GLY A 34 -7.33 22.14 -19.10
CA GLY A 34 -8.33 21.13 -18.75
C GLY A 34 -7.82 19.69 -18.68
N GLU A 35 -6.51 19.47 -18.79
CA GLU A 35 -5.90 18.14 -18.71
C GLU A 35 -5.72 17.67 -17.25
N LEU A 36 -5.69 16.34 -17.06
CA LEU A 36 -5.46 15.63 -15.79
C LEU A 36 -4.00 15.15 -15.70
#